data_AF-A0AAD4L6Y3-F1
#
_entry.id   AF-A0AAD4L6Y3-F1
#
_cell.length_a   1.000
_cell.length_b   1.000
_cell.length_c   1.000
_cell.angle_alpha   90.00
_cell.angle_beta   90.00
_cell.angle_gamma   90.00
#
_symmetry.space_group_name_H-M   'P 1'
#
loop_
_entity.id
_entity.type
_entity.pdbx_description
1 polymer ?
#
loop_
_entity_poly.entity_id
_entity_poly.type
_entity_poly.pdbx_seq_one_letter_code
_entity_poly.pdbx_strand_id
1 'polypeptide(L)' 'SGGHLDVVAYLLANGAGIDKTDDNGWTALHIAVSSGHEEVVRELVGAGADMNRKNDKGITPL' A
#
# COMPACT_ATOMS: atom_id res chain seq x y z
N SER A 1 2.74 -16.54 4.97
CA SER A 1 2.49 -15.77 6.20
C SER A 1 1.56 -14.63 5.82
N GLY A 2 0.36 -14.62 6.39
CA GLY A 2 -0.64 -13.58 6.10
C GLY A 2 -0.06 -12.22 6.45
N GLY A 3 -0.14 -11.29 5.50
CA GLY A 3 0.15 -9.88 5.79
C GLY A 3 -0.72 -9.43 6.96
N HIS A 4 -0.27 -8.44 7.72
CA HIS A 4 -0.99 -7.86 8.86
C HIS A 4 -2.24 -7.10 8.40
N LEU A 5 -3.18 -7.77 7.73
CA LEU A 5 -4.36 -7.22 7.09
C LEU A 5 -5.26 -6.52 8.11
N ASP A 6 -5.43 -7.15 9.27
CA ASP A 6 -6.15 -6.59 10.42
C ASP A 6 -5.54 -5.27 10.89
N VAL A 7 -4.21 -5.19 10.95
CA VAL A 7 -3.48 -3.95 11.28
C VAL A 7 -3.66 -2.90 10.19
N VAL A 8 -3.56 -3.28 8.90
CA VAL A 8 -3.76 -2.35 7.79
C VAL A 8 -5.17 -1.76 7.80
N ALA A 9 -6.19 -2.61 7.94
CA ALA A 9 -7.59 -2.18 8.02
C ALA A 9 -7.83 -1.26 9.23
N TYR A 10 -7.26 -1.60 10.40
CA TYR A 10 -7.35 -0.74 11.59
C TYR A 10 -6.74 0.64 11.36
N LEU A 11 -5.55 0.72 10.74
CA LEU A 11 -4.89 1.99 10.47
C LEU A 11 -5.69 2.86 9.48
N LEU A 12 -6.21 2.26 8.40
CA LEU A 12 -7.05 2.96 7.42
C LEU A 12 -8.34 3.50 8.07
N ALA A 13 -9.00 2.69 8.92
CA ALA A 13 -10.19 3.11 9.65
C ALA A 13 -9.92 4.28 10.62
N ASN A 14 -8.67 4.44 11.08
CA ASN A 14 -8.23 5.55 11.94
C ASN A 14 -7.63 6.72 11.15
N GLY A 15 -7.84 6.79 9.84
CA GLY A 15 -7.45 7.93 9.02
C GLY A 15 -5.97 7.95 8.63
N ALA A 16 -5.28 6.81 8.66
CA ALA A 16 -3.95 6.71 8.08
C ALA A 16 -3.99 7.11 6.59
N GLY A 17 -3.04 7.93 6.15
CA GLY A 17 -2.98 8.38 4.76
C GLY A 17 -2.57 7.24 3.83
N ILE A 18 -3.51 6.76 3.03
CA ILE A 18 -3.36 5.57 2.16
C ILE A 18 -2.18 5.66 1.16
N ASP A 19 -1.95 6.85 0.60
CA ASP A 19 -0.85 7.10 -0.33
C ASP A 19 0.31 7.88 0.32
N LYS A 20 0.46 7.83 1.64
CA LYS A 20 1.69 8.36 2.26
C LYS A 20 2.89 7.55 1.79
N THR A 21 4.00 8.25 1.59
CA THR A 21 5.24 7.68 1.09
C THR A 21 6.33 7.73 2.14
N ASP A 22 7.25 6.76 2.09
CA ASP A 22 8.55 6.89 2.75
C ASP A 22 9.45 7.92 2.03
N ASP A 23 10.69 8.07 2.51
CA ASP A 23 11.69 9.00 1.97
C ASP A 23 12.14 8.67 0.54
N ASN A 24 11.74 7.51 0.01
CA ASN A 24 12.06 7.05 -1.34
C ASN A 24 10.82 7.07 -2.26
N GLY A 25 9.69 7.61 -1.80
CA GLY A 25 8.45 7.67 -2.55
C GLY A 25 7.63 6.37 -2.55
N TRP A 26 7.97 5.36 -1.74
CA TRP A 26 7.24 4.09 -1.70
C TRP A 26 5.98 4.21 -0.88
N THR A 27 4.84 3.81 -1.46
CA THR A 27 3.57 3.67 -0.74
C THR A 27 3.44 2.27 -0.14
N ALA A 28 2.47 2.08 0.76
CA ALA A 28 2.11 0.76 1.26
C ALA A 28 1.76 -0.22 0.14
N LEU A 29 1.13 0.26 -0.94
CA LEU A 29 0.76 -0.57 -2.08
C LEU A 29 1.99 -1.13 -2.83
N HIS A 30 3.04 -0.33 -3.01
CA HIS A 30 4.29 -0.81 -3.62
C HIS A 30 4.88 -1.98 -2.81
N ILE A 31 4.93 -1.82 -1.49
CA ILE A 31 5.49 -2.84 -0.58
C ILE A 31 4.65 -4.11 -0.59
N ALA A 32 3.33 -3.98 -0.57
CA ALA A 32 2.40 -5.10 -0.59
C ALA A 32 2.51 -5.92 -1.88
N VAL A 33 2.59 -5.27 -3.05
CA VAL A 33 2.78 -5.94 -4.34
C VAL A 33 4.14 -6.63 -4.41
N SER A 34 5.23 -5.91 -4.08
CA SER A 34 6.59 -6.48 -4.09
C SER A 34 6.76 -7.67 -3.14
N SER A 35 5.94 -7.74 -2.08
CA SER A 35 5.99 -8.81 -1.07
C SER A 35 4.97 -9.92 -1.33
N GLY A 36 4.15 -9.82 -2.39
CA GLY A 36 3.11 -10.78 -2.72
C GLY A 36 1.99 -10.88 -1.68
N HIS A 37 1.71 -9.81 -0.94
CA HIS A 37 0.66 -9.77 0.09
C HIS A 37 -0.71 -9.50 -0.53
N GLU A 38 -1.26 -10.49 -1.23
CA GLU A 38 -2.49 -10.35 -2.04
C GLU A 38 -3.66 -9.72 -1.27
N GLU A 39 -3.93 -10.17 -0.05
CA GLU A 39 -5.04 -9.63 0.75
C GLU A 39 -4.84 -8.15 1.11
N VAL A 40 -3.62 -7.74 1.43
CA VAL A 40 -3.28 -6.34 1.70
C VAL A 40 -3.40 -5.49 0.43
N VAL A 41 -3.00 -6.04 -0.72
CA VAL A 41 -3.19 -5.36 -2.02
C VAL A 41 -4.67 -5.13 -2.28
N ARG A 42 -5.53 -6.14 -2.06
CA ARG A 42 -6.98 -6.02 -2.24
C ARG A 42 -7.59 -4.97 -1.32
N GLU A 43 -7.17 -4.93 -0.06
CA GLU A 43 -7.64 -3.95 0.92
C GLU A 43 -7.25 -2.52 0.53
N LEU A 44 -5.97 -2.28 0.21
CA LEU A 44 -5.47 -0.95 -0.19
C LEU A 44 -6.13 -0.47 -1.48
N VAL A 45 -6.28 -1.33 -2.49
CA VAL A 45 -6.97 -0.98 -3.74
C VAL A 45 -8.45 -0.71 -3.49
N GLY A 46 -9.11 -1.52 -2.66
CA GLY A 46 -10.51 -1.32 -2.26
C GLY A 46 -10.73 -0.01 -1.50
N ALA A 47 -9.75 0.40 -0.71
CA ALA A 47 -9.75 1.68 0.01
C ALA A 47 -9.32 2.88 -0.86
N GLY A 48 -8.97 2.66 -2.13
CA GLY A 48 -8.71 3.72 -3.12
C GLY A 48 -7.26 4.16 -3.25
N ALA A 49 -6.28 3.31 -2.90
CA ALA A 49 -4.86 3.59 -3.13
C ALA A 49 -4.56 3.83 -4.61
N ASP A 50 -3.68 4.80 -4.92
CA ASP A 50 -3.30 5.10 -6.30
C ASP A 50 -2.36 4.01 -6.85
N MET A 51 -2.93 3.14 -7.68
CA MET A 51 -2.24 2.04 -8.36
C MET A 51 -1.17 2.50 -9.37
N ASN A 52 -1.19 3.76 -9.80
CA ASN A 52 -0.27 4.29 -10.80
C ASN A 52 0.74 5.27 -10.20
N ARG A 53 0.72 5.47 -8.88
CA ARG A 53 1.64 6.39 -8.23
C ARG A 53 3.06 5.89 -8.41
N LYS A 54 3.92 6.75 -8.91
CA LYS A 54 5.36 6.46 -9.05
C LYS A 54 6.09 6.86 -7.79
N ASN A 55 7.01 6.01 -7.34
CA ASN A 55 8.02 6.40 -6.37
C ASN A 55 9.08 7.33 -7.01
N ASP A 56 10.09 7.72 -6.23
CA ASP A 56 11.11 8.68 -6.69
C ASP A 56 12.00 8.12 -7.81
N LYS A 57 11.99 6.80 -8.01
CA LYS A 57 12.68 6.11 -9.11
C LYS A 57 11.80 5.92 -10.35
N GLY A 58 10.58 6.46 -10.35
CA GLY A 58 9.62 6.32 -11.45
C GLY A 58 8.93 4.95 -11.51
N ILE A 59 9.08 4.12 -10.48
CA ILE A 59 8.53 2.75 -10.42
C ILE A 59 7.10 2.84 -9.88
N THR A 60 6.17 2.15 -10.53
CA THR A 60 4.80 1.93 -10.06
C THR A 60 4.72 0.73 -9.10
N PRO A 61 3.60 0.53 -8.38
CA PRO A 61 3.43 -0.66 -7.56
C PRO A 61 3.57 -1.99 -8.32
N LEU A 62 3.22 -2.03 -9.61
CA LEU A 62 3.48 -3.11 -10.56
C LEU A 62 4.81 -2.87 -11.29
#